data_AF-W1W7J7-F1
#
_entry.id   AF-W1W7J7-F1
#
_cell.length_a   1.000
_cell.length_b   1.000
_cell.length_c   1.000
_cell.angle_alpha   90.00
_cell.angle_beta   90.00
_cell.angle_gamma   90.00
#
_symmetry.space_group_name_H-M   'P 1'
#
loop_
_entity.id
_entity.type
_entity.pdbx_description
1 polymer ?
#
loop_
_entity_poly.entity_id
_entity_poly.type
_entity_poly.pdbx_seq_one_letter_code
_entity_poly.pdbx_strand_id
1 'polypeptide(L)'
;MKLLNKALLRMSDWSRTTWCLAILMTVAFVLIGRLAQLQVFDTFDLEKKNLLQVQVDRKLQSPRGTIYDRNGKPLAMSVVTK
;
A
#
# COMPACT_ATOMS: atom_id res chain seq x y z
N MET A 1 -27.22 -24.01 27.11
CA MET A 1 -27.78 -22.91 27.93
C MET A 1 -27.06 -22.71 29.27
N LYS A 2 -26.73 -23.75 30.05
CA LYS A 2 -26.05 -23.59 31.37
C LYS A 2 -24.69 -22.87 31.30
N LEU A 3 -23.91 -23.07 30.24
CA LEU A 3 -22.59 -22.43 30.06
C LEU A 3 -22.68 -20.92 29.77
N LEU A 4 -23.64 -20.51 28.94
CA LEU A 4 -23.88 -19.10 28.64
C LEU A 4 -24.33 -18.33 29.88
N ASN A 5 -25.23 -18.92 30.67
CA ASN A 5 -25.72 -18.28 31.91
C ASN A 5 -24.62 -18.18 32.98
N LYS A 6 -23.71 -19.17 33.04
CA LYS A 6 -22.55 -19.14 33.95
C LYS A 6 -21.53 -18.07 33.55
N ALA A 7 -21.30 -17.87 32.25
CA ALA A 7 -20.46 -16.80 31.74
C ALA A 7 -21.10 -15.43 31.99
N LEU A 8 -22.41 -15.31 31.82
CA LEU A 8 -23.17 -14.06 32.01
C LEU A 8 -23.22 -13.63 33.48
N LEU A 9 -23.41 -14.56 34.41
CA LEU A 9 -23.29 -14.29 35.86
C LEU A 9 -21.89 -13.83 36.25
N ARG A 10 -20.84 -14.45 35.70
CA ARG A 10 -19.44 -14.07 35.94
C ARG A 10 -19.06 -12.72 35.31
N MET A 11 -19.79 -12.29 34.28
CA MET A 11 -19.63 -10.99 33.64
C MET A 11 -20.32 -9.86 34.43
N SER A 12 -21.27 -10.19 35.31
CA SER A 12 -21.96 -9.23 36.19
C SER A 12 -21.07 -8.68 37.31
N ASP A 13 -20.13 -9.49 37.83
CA ASP A 13 -19.23 -9.11 38.93
C ASP A 13 -18.00 -8.31 38.48
N TRP A 14 -18.00 -7.87 37.22
CA TRP A 14 -16.85 -7.30 36.54
C TRP A 14 -16.68 -5.83 36.91
N SER A 15 -15.55 -5.51 37.53
CA SER A 15 -15.21 -4.14 37.95
C SER A 15 -15.13 -3.15 36.76
N ARG A 16 -15.20 -1.84 37.05
CA ARG A 16 -15.11 -0.78 36.03
C ARG A 16 -13.84 -0.88 35.17
N THR A 17 -12.71 -1.26 35.79
CA THR A 17 -11.41 -1.41 35.12
C THR A 17 -11.42 -2.53 34.10
N THR A 18 -12.08 -3.63 34.43
CA THR A 18 -12.14 -4.80 33.56
C THR A 18 -13.08 -4.53 32.38
N TRP A 19 -14.10 -3.66 32.53
CA TRP A 19 -14.92 -3.16 31.40
C TRP A 19 -14.11 -2.25 30.47
N CYS A 20 -13.31 -1.32 31.04
CA CYS A 20 -12.40 -0.50 30.25
C CYS A 20 -11.41 -1.35 29.44
N LEU A 21 -10.88 -2.43 30.04
CA LEU A 21 -9.95 -3.34 29.38
C LEU A 21 -10.61 -4.12 28.24
N ALA A 22 -11.86 -4.57 28.42
CA ALA A 22 -12.62 -5.23 27.35
C ALA A 22 -12.85 -4.29 26.15
N ILE A 23 -13.18 -3.02 26.39
CA ILE A 23 -13.34 -2.01 25.34
C ILE A 23 -12.01 -1.78 24.61
N LEU A 24 -10.91 -1.58 25.35
CA LEU A 24 -9.57 -1.42 24.76
C LEU A 24 -9.16 -2.61 23.88
N MET A 25 -9.40 -3.83 24.36
CA MET A 25 -9.12 -5.05 23.59
C MET A 25 -9.97 -5.14 22.33
N THR A 26 -11.22 -4.72 22.39
CA THR A 26 -12.11 -4.69 21.22
C THR A 26 -11.62 -3.68 20.19
N VAL A 27 -11.22 -2.49 20.60
CA VAL A 27 -10.64 -1.46 19.72
C VAL A 27 -9.34 -1.96 19.08
N ALA A 28 -8.45 -2.57 19.86
CA ALA A 28 -7.21 -3.14 19.35
C ALA A 28 -7.47 -4.21 18.28
N PHE A 29 -8.47 -5.07 18.49
CA PHE A 29 -8.85 -6.10 17.52
C PHE A 29 -9.36 -5.50 16.20
N VAL A 30 -10.19 -4.46 16.27
CA VAL A 30 -10.68 -3.73 15.07
C VAL A 30 -9.51 -3.12 14.29
N LEU A 31 -8.55 -2.52 14.98
CA LEU A 31 -7.36 -1.94 14.34
C LEU A 31 -6.50 -3.00 13.65
N ILE A 32 -6.28 -4.15 14.30
CA ILE A 32 -5.55 -5.27 13.70
C ILE A 32 -6.28 -5.81 12.47
N GLY A 33 -7.60 -5.99 12.54
CA GLY A 33 -8.40 -6.41 11.39
C GLY A 33 -8.31 -5.42 10.23
N ARG A 34 -8.35 -4.11 10.51
CA ARG A 34 -8.18 -3.06 9.50
C ARG A 34 -6.78 -3.07 8.88
N LEU A 35 -5.74 -3.27 9.69
CA LEU A 35 -4.36 -3.43 9.22
C LEU A 35 -4.20 -4.68 8.34
N ALA A 36 -4.76 -5.81 8.76
CA ALA A 36 -4.76 -7.03 7.98
C ALA A 36 -5.52 -6.85 6.66
N GLN A 37 -6.63 -6.11 6.64
CA GLN A 37 -7.32 -5.80 5.39
C GLN A 37 -6.42 -5.04 4.42
N LEU A 38 -5.74 -4.00 4.91
CA LEU A 38 -4.81 -3.19 4.10
C LEU A 38 -3.60 -4.00 3.63
N GLN A 39 -3.08 -4.91 4.47
CA GLN A 39 -1.89 -5.71 4.16
C GLN A 39 -2.17 -7.01 3.41
N VAL A 40 -3.40 -7.51 3.36
CA VAL A 40 -3.73 -8.77 2.67
C VAL A 40 -4.47 -8.51 1.37
N PHE A 41 -5.37 -7.52 1.34
CA PHE A 41 -6.17 -7.23 0.14
C PHE A 41 -5.58 -6.07 -0.68
N ASP A 42 -5.05 -5.03 -0.04
CA ASP A 42 -4.55 -3.84 -0.76
C ASP A 42 -3.06 -3.92 -1.11
N THR A 43 -2.34 -5.01 -0.80
CA THR A 43 -0.92 -5.18 -1.16
C THR A 43 -0.67 -5.07 -2.64
N PHE A 44 -1.51 -5.72 -3.45
CA PHE A 44 -1.41 -5.64 -4.91
C PHE A 44 -1.61 -4.21 -5.44
N ASP A 45 -2.50 -3.44 -4.81
CA ASP A 45 -2.79 -2.07 -5.25
C ASP A 45 -1.73 -1.07 -4.75
N LEU A 46 -1.14 -1.31 -3.58
CA LEU A 46 -0.01 -0.56 -3.04
C LEU A 46 1.29 -0.81 -3.82
N GLU A 47 1.56 -2.07 -4.20
CA GLU A 47 2.70 -2.42 -5.04
C GLU A 47 2.56 -1.80 -6.44
N LYS A 48 1.36 -1.86 -7.01
CA LYS A 48 1.05 -1.22 -8.30
C LYS A 48 1.23 0.30 -8.24
N LYS A 49 0.82 0.97 -7.15
CA LYS A 49 1.03 2.42 -6.96
C LYS A 49 2.51 2.77 -6.82
N ASN A 50 3.29 1.98 -6.09
CA ASN A 50 4.74 2.18 -5.98
C ASN A 50 5.44 2.01 -7.34
N LEU A 51 5.11 0.96 -8.10
CA LEU A 51 5.65 0.73 -9.43
C LEU A 51 5.26 1.83 -10.42
N LEU A 52 4.02 2.33 -10.37
CA LEU A 52 3.58 3.46 -11.18
C LEU A 52 4.36 4.73 -10.85
N GLN A 53 4.58 5.00 -9.56
CA GLN A 53 5.32 6.18 -9.12
C GLN A 53 6.78 6.14 -9.59
N VAL A 54 7.42 4.95 -9.56
CA VAL A 54 8.77 4.74 -10.07
C VAL A 54 8.85 4.80 -11.61
N GLN A 55 7.82 4.30 -12.32
CA GLN A 55 7.82 4.29 -13.79
C GLN A 55 7.58 5.67 -14.42
N VAL A 56 6.92 6.59 -13.73
CA VAL A 56 6.65 7.95 -14.24
C VAL A 56 7.93 8.78 -14.37
N ASP A 57 8.93 8.54 -13.52
CA ASP A 57 10.21 9.29 -13.55
C ASP A 57 11.24 8.77 -14.57
N ARG A 58 10.81 7.94 -15.54
CA ARG A 58 11.67 7.64 -16.68
C ARG A 58 11.72 8.85 -17.60
N LYS A 59 12.79 9.64 -17.48
CA LYS A 59 13.12 10.71 -18.43
C LYS A 59 13.07 10.14 -19.84
N LEU A 60 12.03 10.50 -20.60
CA LEU A 60 12.02 10.28 -22.03
C LEU A 60 13.23 11.03 -22.59
N GLN A 61 14.23 10.26 -23.03
CA GLN A 61 15.35 10.81 -23.78
C GLN A 61 14.76 11.34 -25.08
N SER A 62 14.67 12.66 -25.22
CA SER A 62 14.34 13.29 -26.50
C SER A 62 15.60 13.20 -27.37
N PRO A 63 15.63 12.37 -28.43
CA PRO A 63 16.80 12.27 -29.28
C PRO A 63 17.08 13.63 -29.92
N ARG A 64 18.34 14.08 -29.90
CA ARG A 64 18.76 15.29 -30.60
C ARG A 64 18.60 15.09 -32.11
N GLY A 65 18.12 16.11 -32.80
CA GLY A 65 17.95 16.10 -34.25
C GLY A 65 19.25 15.78 -35.01
N THR A 66 19.09 15.16 -36.17
CA THR A 66 20.20 14.80 -37.06
C THR A 66 20.69 16.02 -37.82
N ILE A 67 21.99 16.27 -37.81
CA ILE A 67 22.62 17.36 -38.58
C ILE A 67 23.03 16.79 -39.93
N TYR A 68 22.57 17.42 -41.01
CA TYR A 68 22.89 17.06 -42.39
C TYR A 68 23.84 18.08 -43.02
N ASP A 69 24.70 17.60 -43.91
CA ASP A 69 25.45 18.44 -44.85
C ASP A 69 24.53 18.97 -45.95
N ARG A 70 24.99 19.95 -46.74
CA ARG A 70 24.24 20.54 -47.87
C ARG A 70 23.75 19.53 -48.92
N ASN A 71 24.37 18.37 -48.98
CA ASN A 71 24.02 17.27 -49.89
C ASN A 71 23.10 16.22 -49.22
N GLY A 72 22.54 16.52 -48.03
CA GLY A 72 21.68 15.62 -47.28
C GLY A 72 22.41 14.47 -46.59
N LYS A 73 23.75 14.50 -46.52
CA LYS A 73 24.54 13.45 -45.86
C LYS A 73 24.56 13.68 -44.34
N PRO A 74 24.24 12.69 -43.50
CA PRO A 74 24.25 12.87 -42.05
C PRO A 74 25.68 13.05 -41.53
N LEU A 75 25.90 14.13 -40.78
CA LEU A 75 27.19 14.48 -40.15
C LEU A 75 27.22 14.11 -38.66
N ALA A 76 26.07 14.20 -37.97
CA ALA A 76 25.93 13.80 -36.58
C ALA A 76 24.49 13.35 -36.29
N MET A 77 24.34 12.25 -35.55
CA MET A 77 23.05 11.74 -35.07
C MET A 77 23.16 11.28 -33.63
N SER A 78 22.08 11.42 -32.86
CA SER A 78 21.99 10.81 -31.54
C SER A 78 21.45 9.39 -31.67
N VAL A 79 22.18 8.41 -31.13
CA VAL A 79 21.78 7.00 -31.14
C VAL A 79 21.43 6.62 -29.71
N VAL A 80 20.26 6.01 -29.52
CA VAL A 80 19.88 5.44 -28.23
C VAL A 80 20.60 4.10 -28.11
N THR A 81 21.67 4.06 -27.31
CA THR A 81 22.32 2.79 -26.94
C THR A 81 21.48 2.10 -25.86
N LYS A 82 21.24 0.80 -26.07
CA LYS A 82 20.50 -0.06 -25.13
C LYS A 82 21.23 -0.29 -23.82
#